data_AF-A0A0S4KXL6-F1
#
_entry.id   AF-A0A0S4KXL6-F1
#
_cell.length_a   1.000
_cell.length_b   1.000
_cell.length_c   1.000
_cell.angle_alpha   90.00
_cell.angle_beta   90.00
_cell.angle_gamma   90.00
#
_symmetry.space_group_name_H-M   'P 1'
#
loop_
_entity.id
_entity.type
_entity.pdbx_description
1 polymer ?
#
loop_
_entity_poly.entity_id
_entity_poly.type
_entity_poly.pdbx_seq_one_letter_code
_entity_poly.pdbx_strand_id
1 'polypeptide(L)'
;MMRDRRFAALLLLTGALCLGWTISSPADTGKITKEARETVEAVQEYTIQQKEAFQRAAHEELIAVQKQITVLQGKVRDMSASARVDLQESINELEKKRDKMKEQLKEMQTTTDEKWHAIRSSVETAIEELKDACRKVMSRVP
;
A
#
# COMPACT_ATOMS: atom_id res chain seq x y z
N MET A 1 -50.39 -16.49 38.06
CA MET A 1 -50.37 -17.94 37.77
C MET A 1 -49.01 -18.24 37.14
N MET A 2 -48.13 -18.87 37.91
CA MET A 2 -46.70 -19.11 37.63
C MET A 2 -46.49 -20.25 36.61
N ARG A 3 -45.45 -20.13 35.79
CA ARG A 3 -44.38 -21.16 35.70
C ARG A 3 -43.18 -20.69 34.90
N ASP A 4 -42.15 -20.27 35.61
CA ASP A 4 -40.78 -20.48 35.19
C ASP A 4 -40.46 -21.99 35.20
N ARG A 5 -39.71 -22.46 34.20
CA ARG A 5 -39.01 -23.75 34.27
C ARG A 5 -37.61 -23.61 33.68
N ARG A 6 -36.68 -23.34 34.59
CA ARG A 6 -35.24 -23.45 34.40
C ARG A 6 -34.86 -24.94 34.31
N PHE A 7 -34.20 -25.34 33.23
CA PHE A 7 -33.43 -26.58 33.10
C PHE A 7 -32.29 -26.25 32.12
N ALA A 8 -31.06 -25.92 32.51
CA ALA A 8 -30.10 -26.74 33.24
C ALA A 8 -30.01 -28.17 32.68
N ALA A 9 -29.22 -28.37 31.63
CA ALA A 9 -28.51 -29.63 31.37
C ALA A 9 -27.37 -29.38 30.37
N LEU A 10 -26.24 -28.97 30.94
CA LEU A 10 -24.91 -29.11 30.38
C LEU A 10 -24.58 -30.61 30.34
N LEU A 11 -24.36 -31.23 29.17
CA LEU A 11 -23.59 -32.47 29.09
C LEU A 11 -22.73 -32.48 27.83
N LEU A 12 -21.44 -32.53 28.11
CA LEU A 12 -20.31 -32.70 27.21
C LEU A 12 -20.15 -34.17 26.77
N LEU A 13 -19.38 -34.34 25.69
CA LEU A 13 -18.48 -35.46 25.36
C LEU A 13 -18.98 -36.68 24.59
N THR A 14 -18.05 -37.15 23.75
CA THR A 14 -17.92 -38.44 23.04
C THR A 14 -18.76 -38.58 21.76
N GLY A 15 -18.22 -38.87 20.58
CA GLY A 15 -17.02 -39.64 20.25
C GLY A 15 -17.40 -41.10 20.02
N ALA A 16 -18.02 -41.42 18.87
CA ALA A 16 -18.18 -42.79 18.38
C ALA A 16 -18.49 -42.80 16.87
N LEU A 17 -17.59 -43.41 16.10
CA LEU A 17 -17.84 -43.89 14.74
C LEU A 17 -18.97 -44.92 14.76
N CYS A 18 -19.97 -44.77 13.89
CA CYS A 18 -20.70 -45.90 13.29
C CYS A 18 -21.33 -45.49 11.95
N LEU A 19 -21.17 -46.38 10.96
CA LEU A 19 -21.62 -46.27 9.57
C LEU A 19 -23.16 -46.39 9.46
N GLY A 20 -23.79 -45.63 8.54
CA GLY A 20 -25.09 -46.01 7.97
C GLY A 20 -26.12 -44.89 7.69
N TRP A 21 -26.04 -44.32 6.49
CA TRP A 21 -27.17 -43.98 5.56
C TRP A 21 -28.16 -42.83 5.85
N THR A 22 -28.05 -41.76 5.01
CA THR A 22 -29.10 -40.99 4.24
C THR A 22 -30.39 -40.52 4.95
N ILE A 23 -30.93 -39.29 4.85
CA ILE A 23 -30.86 -38.14 3.92
C ILE A 23 -31.39 -36.92 4.70
N SER A 24 -30.83 -35.72 4.48
CA SER A 24 -31.61 -34.47 4.53
C SER A 24 -31.01 -33.41 3.59
N SER A 25 -31.70 -33.26 2.46
CA SER A 25 -31.84 -32.12 1.55
C SER A 25 -30.61 -31.44 0.92
N PRO A 26 -30.45 -31.50 -0.41
CA PRO A 26 -29.62 -30.60 -1.20
C PRO A 26 -30.48 -29.46 -1.77
N ALA A 27 -30.51 -28.29 -1.12
CA ALA A 27 -31.15 -27.11 -1.69
C ALA A 27 -30.69 -25.81 -1.00
N ASP A 28 -29.41 -25.46 -1.07
CA ASP A 28 -28.98 -24.05 -1.19
C ASP A 28 -27.51 -23.93 -1.62
N THR A 29 -27.17 -24.51 -2.78
CA THR A 29 -25.79 -24.42 -3.34
C THR A 29 -25.74 -23.49 -4.56
N GLY A 30 -26.84 -22.80 -4.86
CA GLY A 30 -26.96 -21.91 -6.02
C GLY A 30 -26.89 -20.41 -5.69
N LYS A 31 -27.14 -20.00 -4.42
CA LYS A 31 -27.12 -18.58 -4.03
C LYS A 31 -25.84 -18.13 -3.34
N ILE A 32 -25.08 -19.06 -2.75
CA ILE A 32 -23.81 -18.73 -2.07
C ILE A 32 -22.73 -18.29 -3.06
N THR A 33 -22.77 -18.73 -4.33
CA THR A 33 -21.76 -18.39 -5.34
C THR A 33 -21.97 -17.06 -6.06
N LYS A 34 -23.14 -16.42 -5.92
CA LYS A 34 -23.43 -15.13 -6.56
C LYS A 34 -23.14 -13.95 -5.63
N GLU A 35 -23.55 -14.03 -4.37
CA GLU A 35 -23.24 -12.98 -3.38
C GLU A 35 -21.78 -13.02 -2.90
N ALA A 36 -21.14 -14.20 -2.87
CA ALA A 36 -19.70 -14.29 -2.64
C ALA A 36 -18.87 -13.71 -3.80
N ARG A 37 -19.43 -13.63 -5.02
CA ARG A 37 -18.76 -12.98 -6.17
C ARG A 37 -18.85 -11.46 -6.06
N GLU A 38 -20.02 -10.96 -5.67
CA GLU A 38 -20.27 -9.52 -5.48
C GLU A 38 -19.49 -8.94 -4.28
N THR A 39 -19.20 -9.74 -3.24
CA THR A 39 -18.34 -9.32 -2.11
C THR A 39 -16.85 -9.58 -2.34
N VAL A 40 -16.44 -10.56 -3.16
CA VAL A 40 -15.03 -10.72 -3.56
C VAL A 40 -14.62 -9.64 -4.56
N GLU A 41 -15.53 -9.18 -5.42
CA GLU A 41 -15.32 -8.01 -6.30
C GLU A 41 -15.23 -6.70 -5.49
N ALA A 42 -15.98 -6.58 -4.39
CA ALA A 42 -15.89 -5.47 -3.43
C ALA A 42 -14.70 -5.58 -2.43
N VAL A 43 -13.97 -6.70 -2.41
CA VAL A 43 -12.72 -6.85 -1.64
C VAL A 43 -11.48 -6.80 -2.56
N GLN A 44 -11.64 -7.06 -3.87
CA GLN A 44 -10.68 -6.69 -4.93
C GLN A 44 -10.76 -5.20 -5.31
N GLU A 45 -11.36 -4.38 -4.45
CA GLU A 45 -11.87 -3.05 -4.75
C GLU A 45 -10.78 -1.98 -4.70
N TYR A 46 -9.86 -2.05 -5.67
CA TYR A 46 -9.14 -0.87 -6.12
C TYR A 46 -9.55 -0.61 -7.57
N THR A 47 -10.59 0.23 -7.75
CA THR A 47 -11.01 0.68 -9.09
C THR A 47 -9.81 1.30 -9.81
N ILE A 48 -9.69 1.12 -11.12
CA ILE A 48 -8.66 1.75 -11.99
C ILE A 48 -8.48 3.24 -11.65
N GLN A 49 -9.56 3.95 -11.34
CA GLN A 49 -9.55 5.35 -10.90
C GLN A 49 -8.68 5.61 -9.67
N GLN A 50 -8.71 4.74 -8.67
CA GLN A 50 -7.90 4.87 -7.47
C GLN A 50 -6.41 4.61 -7.76
N LYS A 51 -6.12 3.65 -8.67
CA LYS A 51 -4.75 3.36 -9.14
C LYS A 51 -4.16 4.59 -9.81
N GLU A 52 -4.92 5.19 -10.74
CA GLU A 52 -4.53 6.42 -11.42
C GLU A 52 -4.40 7.61 -10.46
N ALA A 53 -5.30 7.74 -9.49
CA ALA A 53 -5.24 8.82 -8.50
C ALA A 53 -3.97 8.73 -7.66
N PHE A 54 -3.60 7.53 -7.21
CA PHE A 54 -2.33 7.31 -6.53
C PHE A 54 -1.13 7.66 -7.42
N GLN A 55 -1.16 7.27 -8.70
CA GLN A 55 -0.07 7.59 -9.62
C GLN A 55 0.10 9.08 -9.82
N ARG A 56 -1.00 9.82 -9.97
CA ARG A 56 -0.97 11.28 -10.08
C ARG A 56 -0.38 11.91 -8.82
N ALA A 57 -0.85 11.50 -7.64
CA ALA A 57 -0.34 12.02 -6.36
C ALA A 57 1.16 11.72 -6.18
N ALA A 58 1.60 10.49 -6.45
CA ALA A 58 3.01 10.12 -6.39
C ALA A 58 3.87 10.94 -7.38
N HIS A 59 3.34 11.21 -8.58
CA HIS A 59 4.02 12.06 -9.55
C HIS A 59 4.14 13.52 -9.08
N GLU A 60 3.10 14.06 -8.47
CA GLU A 60 3.10 15.41 -7.88
C GLU A 60 4.11 15.54 -6.74
N GLU A 61 4.21 14.54 -5.86
CA GLU A 61 5.24 14.49 -4.82
C GLU A 61 6.66 14.49 -5.42
N LEU A 62 6.90 13.70 -6.49
CA LEU A 62 8.19 13.70 -7.18
C LEU A 62 8.51 15.05 -7.85
N ILE A 63 7.50 15.76 -8.37
CA ILE A 63 7.66 17.13 -8.87
C ILE A 63 8.01 18.09 -7.73
N ALA A 64 7.35 17.97 -6.58
CA ALA A 64 7.62 18.80 -5.40
C ALA A 64 9.05 18.57 -4.88
N VAL A 65 9.51 17.32 -4.83
CA VAL A 65 10.90 16.99 -4.51
C VAL A 65 11.86 17.58 -5.54
N GLN A 66 11.58 17.46 -6.85
CA GLN A 66 12.44 18.05 -7.87
C GLN A 66 12.61 19.57 -7.68
N LYS A 67 11.54 20.29 -7.34
CA LYS A 67 11.62 21.72 -7.04
C LYS A 67 12.56 21.99 -5.86
N GLN A 68 12.48 21.18 -4.79
CA GLN A 68 13.38 21.31 -3.64
C GLN A 68 14.84 21.00 -4.00
N ILE A 69 15.09 19.97 -4.83
CA ILE A 69 16.42 19.65 -5.35
C ILE A 69 16.97 20.83 -6.18
N THR A 70 16.16 21.45 -7.02
CA THR A 70 16.58 22.62 -7.81
C THR A 70 16.93 23.81 -6.91
N VAL A 71 16.19 24.03 -5.82
CA VAL A 71 16.54 25.04 -4.81
C VAL A 71 17.88 24.71 -4.15
N LEU A 72 18.12 23.44 -3.77
CA LEU A 72 19.39 22.99 -3.20
C LEU A 72 20.56 23.25 -4.16
N GLN A 73 20.41 22.89 -5.44
CA GLN A 73 21.41 23.14 -6.48
C GLN A 73 21.74 24.62 -6.61
N GLY A 74 20.72 25.48 -6.54
CA GLY A 74 20.89 26.94 -6.54
C GLY A 74 21.75 27.40 -5.36
N LYS A 75 21.38 27.02 -4.14
CA LYS A 75 22.11 27.43 -2.93
C LYS A 75 23.56 26.90 -2.92
N VAL A 76 23.76 25.64 -3.30
CA VAL A 76 25.08 24.99 -3.33
C VAL A 76 26.00 25.59 -4.39
N ARG A 77 25.44 26.08 -5.51
CA ARG A 77 26.18 26.81 -6.54
C ARG A 77 26.77 28.13 -6.06
N ASP A 78 26.22 28.73 -5.02
CA ASP A 78 26.69 30.02 -4.49
C ASP A 78 27.69 29.84 -3.33
N MET A 79 27.90 28.59 -2.88
CA MET A 79 28.84 28.23 -1.81
C MET A 79 30.28 28.07 -2.30
N SER A 80 31.24 28.13 -1.36
CA SER A 80 32.66 27.89 -1.60
C SER A 80 32.91 26.47 -2.14
N ALA A 81 34.01 26.28 -2.88
CA ALA A 81 34.33 25.01 -3.52
C ALA A 81 34.43 23.84 -2.52
N SER A 82 35.02 24.06 -1.34
CA SER A 82 35.14 23.02 -0.31
C SER A 82 33.79 22.62 0.29
N ALA A 83 32.91 23.59 0.56
CA ALA A 83 31.58 23.31 1.11
C ALA A 83 30.61 22.72 0.06
N ARG A 84 30.90 22.93 -1.23
CA ARG A 84 30.09 22.45 -2.35
C ARG A 84 30.18 20.95 -2.58
N VAL A 85 31.37 20.34 -2.45
CA VAL A 85 31.63 18.95 -2.88
C VAL A 85 30.66 17.97 -2.20
N ASP A 86 30.62 17.96 -0.87
CA ASP A 86 29.80 17.02 -0.08
C ASP A 86 28.29 17.21 -0.32
N LEU A 87 27.86 18.47 -0.49
CA LEU A 87 26.46 18.80 -0.76
C LEU A 87 26.06 18.43 -2.19
N GLN A 88 26.96 18.60 -3.17
CA GLN A 88 26.72 18.22 -4.54
C GLN A 88 26.60 16.70 -4.69
N GLU A 89 27.44 15.92 -3.98
CA GLU A 89 27.29 14.46 -3.93
C GLU A 89 25.94 14.07 -3.33
N SER A 90 25.55 14.70 -2.21
CA SER A 90 24.25 14.46 -1.59
C SER A 90 23.08 14.79 -2.52
N ILE A 91 23.17 15.89 -3.27
CA ILE A 91 22.17 16.29 -4.29
C ILE A 91 22.09 15.25 -5.41
N ASN A 92 23.22 14.79 -5.93
CA ASN A 92 23.25 13.79 -7.01
C ASN A 92 22.59 12.48 -6.55
N GLU A 93 22.77 12.06 -5.30
CA GLU A 93 22.09 10.89 -4.74
C GLU A 93 20.58 11.10 -4.59
N LEU A 94 20.12 12.30 -4.25
CA LEU A 94 18.68 12.63 -4.25
C LEU A 94 18.08 12.54 -5.66
N GLU A 95 18.79 13.05 -6.67
CA GLU A 95 18.36 12.98 -8.08
C GLU A 95 18.23 11.52 -8.53
N LYS A 96 19.25 10.69 -8.28
CA LYS A 96 19.22 9.26 -8.61
C LYS A 96 18.03 8.54 -7.97
N LYS A 97 17.77 8.78 -6.67
CA LYS A 97 16.64 8.18 -5.95
C LYS A 97 15.31 8.61 -6.55
N ARG A 98 15.14 9.90 -6.82
CA ARG A 98 13.95 10.46 -7.49
C ARG A 98 13.74 9.82 -8.85
N ASP A 99 14.79 9.70 -9.66
CA ASP A 99 14.70 9.14 -11.03
C ASP A 99 14.34 7.66 -11.01
N LYS A 100 14.94 6.88 -10.11
CA LYS A 100 14.56 5.48 -9.90
C LYS A 100 13.08 5.34 -9.55
N MET A 101 12.56 6.20 -8.68
CA MET A 101 11.13 6.16 -8.32
C MET A 101 10.21 6.57 -9.47
N LYS A 102 10.64 7.54 -10.30
CA LYS A 102 9.91 7.92 -11.51
C LYS A 102 9.80 6.74 -12.48
N GLU A 103 10.85 5.95 -12.61
CA GLU A 103 10.86 4.71 -13.39
C GLU A 103 9.92 3.66 -12.78
N GLN A 104 10.03 3.39 -11.47
CA GLN A 104 9.15 2.45 -10.77
C GLN A 104 7.66 2.83 -10.91
N LEU A 105 7.34 4.12 -10.83
CA LEU A 105 5.97 4.62 -10.98
C LEU A 105 5.43 4.39 -12.40
N LYS A 106 6.29 4.53 -13.41
CA LYS A 106 5.97 4.24 -14.82
C LYS A 106 5.73 2.76 -15.04
N GLU A 107 6.58 1.89 -14.48
CA GLU A 107 6.42 0.44 -14.56
C GLU A 107 5.13 -0.04 -13.85
N MET A 108 4.76 0.64 -12.77
CA MET A 108 3.54 0.32 -12.02
C MET A 108 2.24 0.56 -12.80
N GLN A 109 2.28 1.28 -13.93
CA GLN A 109 1.12 1.41 -14.82
C GLN A 109 0.70 0.07 -15.41
N THR A 110 1.64 -0.84 -15.65
CA THR A 110 1.39 -2.11 -16.35
C THR A 110 1.20 -3.32 -15.43
N THR A 111 1.34 -3.16 -14.11
CA THR A 111 1.18 -4.26 -13.14
C THR A 111 -0.28 -4.64 -12.87
N THR A 112 -0.48 -5.93 -12.58
CA THR A 112 -1.75 -6.52 -12.15
C THR A 112 -2.16 -6.06 -10.75
N ASP A 113 -3.46 -6.16 -10.43
CA ASP A 113 -4.03 -5.69 -9.17
C ASP A 113 -3.45 -6.38 -7.93
N GLU A 114 -3.09 -7.67 -8.02
CA GLU A 114 -2.45 -8.40 -6.92
C GLU A 114 -1.08 -7.83 -6.53
N LYS A 115 -0.31 -7.33 -7.50
CA LYS A 115 1.02 -6.74 -7.26
C LYS A 115 0.95 -5.26 -6.89
N TRP A 116 -0.17 -4.61 -7.21
CA TRP A 116 -0.36 -3.18 -7.00
C TRP A 116 -0.20 -2.78 -5.53
N HIS A 117 -0.81 -3.51 -4.59
CA HIS A 117 -0.78 -3.17 -3.17
C HIS A 117 0.65 -3.16 -2.58
N ALA A 118 1.46 -4.17 -2.92
CA ALA A 118 2.84 -4.24 -2.46
C ALA A 118 3.70 -3.10 -3.02
N ILE A 119 3.52 -2.77 -4.31
CA ILE A 119 4.28 -1.69 -4.95
C ILE A 119 3.84 -0.33 -4.41
N ARG A 120 2.54 -0.12 -4.20
CA ARG A 120 2.01 1.11 -3.61
C ARG A 120 2.69 1.44 -2.28
N SER A 121 2.70 0.50 -1.34
CA SER A 121 3.33 0.72 -0.03
C SER A 121 4.84 0.97 -0.17
N SER A 122 5.51 0.27 -1.08
CA SER A 122 6.92 0.53 -1.38
C SER A 122 7.16 1.94 -1.94
N VAL A 123 6.26 2.45 -2.79
CA VAL A 123 6.35 3.79 -3.38
C VAL A 123 6.09 4.86 -2.32
N GLU A 124 5.07 4.68 -1.47
CA GLU A 124 4.77 5.59 -0.36
C GLU A 124 5.98 5.74 0.57
N THR A 125 6.57 4.62 1.00
CA THR A 125 7.78 4.63 1.83
C THR A 125 8.95 5.32 1.13
N ALA A 126 9.18 5.02 -0.15
CA ALA A 126 10.28 5.62 -0.90
C ALA A 126 10.11 7.15 -1.09
N ILE A 127 8.88 7.64 -1.25
CA ILE A 127 8.58 9.08 -1.31
C ILE A 127 8.92 9.77 0.01
N GLU A 128 8.49 9.19 1.13
CA GLU A 128 8.78 9.76 2.44
C GLU A 128 10.28 9.73 2.74
N GLU A 129 10.99 8.63 2.46
CA GLU A 129 12.44 8.56 2.60
C GLU A 129 13.18 9.60 1.74
N LEU A 130 12.69 9.84 0.52
CA LEU A 130 13.25 10.85 -0.38
C LEU A 130 13.02 12.27 0.15
N LYS A 131 11.82 12.55 0.66
CA LYS A 131 11.49 13.85 1.29
C LYS A 131 12.35 14.07 2.53
N ASP A 132 12.54 13.05 3.36
CA ASP A 132 13.37 13.10 4.56
C ASP A 132 14.84 13.36 4.21
N ALA A 133 15.36 12.64 3.21
CA ALA A 133 16.71 12.85 2.71
C ALA A 133 16.88 14.28 2.16
N CYS A 134 15.88 14.81 1.44
CA CYS A 134 15.90 16.19 0.94
C CYS A 134 15.93 17.21 2.09
N ARG A 135 15.08 17.04 3.12
CA ARG A 135 15.07 17.90 4.32
C ARG A 135 16.42 17.86 5.05
N LYS A 136 17.04 16.69 5.15
CA LYS A 136 18.37 16.52 5.77
C LYS A 136 19.49 17.21 5.00
N VAL A 137 19.43 17.24 3.67
CA VAL A 137 20.39 18.01 2.87
C VAL A 137 20.12 19.51 3.02
N MET A 138 18.85 19.92 3.00
CA MET A 138 18.46 21.33 3.20
C MET A 138 18.94 21.90 4.54
N SER A 139 18.92 21.10 5.62
CA SER A 139 19.40 21.55 6.94
C SER A 139 20.93 21.72 7.03
N ARG A 140 21.68 21.23 6.04
CA ARG A 140 23.16 21.38 5.97
C ARG A 140 23.59 22.59 5.14
N VAL A 141 22.67 23.15 4.37
CA VAL A 141 22.92 24.37 3.60
C VAL A 141 22.71 25.56 4.55
N PRO A 142 23.71 26.44 4.71
CA PRO A 142 23.62 27.61 5.58
C PRO A 142 22.62 28.67 5.07
#